data_AF-A0A6P1EM43-F1
#
_entry.id   AF-A0A6P1EM43-F1
#
_cell.length_a   1.000
_cell.length_b   1.000
_cell.length_c   1.000
_cell.angle_alpha   90.00
_cell.angle_beta   90.00
_cell.angle_gamma   90.00
#
_symmetry.space_group_name_H-M   'P 1'
#
loop_
_entity.id
_entity.type
_entity.pdbx_description
1 polymer ?
#
loop_
_entity_poly.entity_id
_entity_poly.type
_entity_poly.pdbx_seq_one_letter_code
_entity_poly.pdbx_strand_id
1 'polypeptide(L)'
;MAELTDFHLFWGEAMAAAERHAASMQADGADAFAQQLYREYLEQGAPKPRKKWLATRLADAFPCMDAKPKWVGEPAWLYHQGQPMVFLHQFQVSPAAHHLIGHMSLGETLYMFGARHRLGPGPDDGWTDIYRISVQTCEGDTVGEIPGPQG
;
A
#
# COMPACT_ATOMS: atom_id res chain seq x y z
N MET A 1 8.35 26.91 -9.84
CA MET A 1 8.84 25.91 -10.82
C MET A 1 9.87 24.96 -10.20
N ALA A 2 10.90 25.44 -9.50
CA ALA A 2 11.93 24.57 -8.91
C ALA A 2 11.40 23.55 -7.88
N GLU A 3 10.44 23.92 -7.04
CA GLU A 3 9.86 23.02 -6.02
C GLU A 3 9.06 21.86 -6.63
N LEU A 4 8.33 22.12 -7.72
CA LEU A 4 7.56 21.10 -8.42
C LEU A 4 8.50 20.07 -9.06
N THR A 5 9.64 20.52 -9.61
CA THR A 5 10.67 19.63 -10.17
C THR A 5 11.35 18.81 -9.07
N ASP A 6 11.61 19.38 -7.90
CA ASP A 6 12.23 18.65 -6.79
C ASP A 6 11.33 17.55 -6.23
N PHE A 7 10.03 17.84 -6.07
CA PHE A 7 9.05 16.86 -5.61
C PHE A 7 8.94 15.67 -6.56
N HIS A 8 8.88 15.89 -7.88
CA HIS A 8 8.82 14.78 -8.85
C HIS A 8 10.07 13.89 -8.80
N LEU A 9 11.25 14.49 -8.64
CA LEU A 9 12.50 13.73 -8.48
C LEU A 9 12.52 12.95 -7.16
N PHE A 10 12.06 13.58 -6.07
CA PHE A 10 11.91 12.91 -4.77
C PHE A 10 10.95 11.72 -4.86
N TRP A 11 9.80 11.91 -5.50
CA TRP A 11 8.79 10.89 -5.68
C TRP A 11 9.33 9.69 -6.48
N GLY A 12 10.02 9.94 -7.58
CA GLY A 12 10.64 8.87 -8.37
C GLY A 12 11.66 8.05 -7.56
N GLU A 13 12.46 8.69 -6.71
CA GLU A 13 13.36 7.97 -5.80
C GLU A 13 12.61 7.21 -4.69
N ALA A 14 11.51 7.77 -4.19
CA ALA A 14 10.68 7.14 -3.17
C ALA A 14 9.97 5.89 -3.72
N MET A 15 9.46 5.95 -4.95
CA MET A 15 8.91 4.79 -5.67
C MET A 15 9.94 3.66 -5.78
N ALA A 16 11.14 3.96 -6.30
CA ALA A 16 12.20 2.96 -6.44
C ALA A 16 12.66 2.37 -5.10
N ALA A 17 12.52 3.13 -4.01
CA ALA A 17 12.78 2.62 -2.66
C ALA A 17 11.63 1.72 -2.17
N ALA A 18 10.36 2.09 -2.39
CA ALA A 18 9.19 1.30 -2.01
C ALA A 18 9.09 -0.04 -2.75
N GLU A 19 9.48 -0.11 -4.02
CA GLU A 19 9.50 -1.35 -4.82
C GLU A 19 10.35 -2.45 -4.16
N ARG A 20 11.41 -2.10 -3.44
CA ARG A 20 12.26 -3.05 -2.68
C ARG A 20 11.51 -3.74 -1.54
N HIS A 21 10.39 -3.17 -1.14
CA HIS A 21 9.48 -3.69 -0.13
C HIS A 21 8.25 -4.39 -0.74
N ALA A 22 8.25 -4.63 -2.06
CA ALA A 22 7.08 -5.11 -2.80
C ALA A 22 5.87 -4.18 -2.61
N ALA A 23 6.11 -2.88 -2.50
CA ALA A 23 5.09 -1.86 -2.34
C ALA A 23 5.11 -0.88 -3.51
N SER A 24 4.01 -0.14 -3.64
CA SER A 24 3.83 0.89 -4.67
C SER A 24 3.46 2.20 -4.01
N MET A 25 4.03 3.29 -4.52
CA MET A 25 3.62 4.66 -4.17
C MET A 25 2.70 5.28 -5.23
N GLN A 26 2.10 4.47 -6.10
CA GLN A 26 1.16 4.91 -7.14
C GLN A 26 -0.26 4.43 -6.90
N ALA A 27 -0.48 3.59 -5.89
CA ALA A 27 -1.80 3.10 -5.53
C ALA A 27 -2.67 4.23 -4.94
N ASP A 28 -3.99 4.05 -5.02
CA ASP A 28 -4.95 4.99 -4.45
C ASP A 28 -4.68 5.20 -2.95
N GLY A 29 -4.57 6.47 -2.55
CA GLY A 29 -4.24 6.88 -1.19
C GLY A 29 -2.74 7.01 -0.88
N ALA A 30 -1.84 6.65 -1.82
CA ALA A 30 -0.40 6.85 -1.66
C ALA A 30 0.00 8.33 -1.67
N ASP A 31 -0.78 9.21 -2.32
CA ASP A 31 -0.53 10.65 -2.40
C ASP A 31 -0.34 11.32 -1.05
N ALA A 32 -1.23 11.03 -0.10
CA ALA A 32 -1.15 11.59 1.25
C ALA A 32 0.12 11.12 1.98
N PHE A 33 0.49 9.84 1.81
CA PHE A 33 1.71 9.28 2.38
C PHE A 33 2.95 9.94 1.79
N ALA A 34 3.01 10.09 0.47
CA ALA A 34 4.15 10.65 -0.22
C ALA A 34 4.34 12.15 0.04
N GLN A 35 3.24 12.92 0.13
CA GLN A 35 3.28 14.31 0.57
C GLN A 35 3.76 14.43 2.02
N GLN A 36 3.33 13.53 2.91
CA GLN A 36 3.82 13.48 4.29
C GLN A 36 5.32 13.15 4.33
N LEU A 37 5.77 12.15 3.58
CA LEU A 37 7.16 11.74 3.47
C LEU A 37 8.06 12.89 2.95
N TYR A 38 7.58 13.64 1.96
CA TYR A 38 8.31 14.80 1.43
C TYR A 38 8.38 15.95 2.44
N ARG A 39 7.29 16.22 3.18
CA ARG A 39 7.31 17.21 4.27
C ARG A 39 8.32 16.83 5.34
N GLU A 40 8.32 15.58 5.79
CA GLU A 40 9.32 15.07 6.76
C GLU A 40 10.76 15.26 6.26
N TYR A 41 11.00 15.00 4.97
CA TYR A 41 12.30 15.22 4.35
C TYR A 41 12.73 16.70 4.39
N LEU A 42 11.82 17.63 4.08
CA LEU A 42 12.11 19.07 4.10
C LEU A 42 12.32 19.58 5.54
N GLU A 43 11.51 19.13 6.50
CA GLU A 43 11.61 19.49 7.92
C GLU A 43 12.95 19.07 8.53
N GLN A 44 13.52 17.96 8.07
CA GLN A 44 14.86 17.50 8.45
C GLN A 44 16.00 18.23 7.72
N GLY A 45 15.71 19.29 6.97
CA GLY A 45 16.70 20.09 6.25
C GLY A 45 17.17 19.45 4.94
N ALA A 46 16.31 18.65 4.28
CA ALA A 46 16.61 17.97 3.02
C ALA A 46 17.91 17.12 3.08
N PRO A 47 17.96 16.10 3.96
CA PRO A 47 19.17 15.34 4.24
C PRO A 47 19.74 14.65 3.00
N LYS A 48 21.08 14.71 2.86
CA LYS A 48 21.81 14.07 1.76
C LYS A 48 22.69 12.92 2.29
N PRO A 49 22.77 11.77 1.60
CA PRO A 49 22.14 11.48 0.31
C PRO A 49 20.66 11.05 0.43
N ARG A 50 19.79 11.66 -0.39
CA ARG A 50 18.32 11.44 -0.40
C ARG A 50 17.92 9.97 -0.48
N LYS A 51 18.51 9.21 -1.41
CA LYS A 51 18.28 7.76 -1.56
C LYS A 51 18.51 6.96 -0.28
N LYS A 52 19.55 7.30 0.50
CA LYS A 52 19.85 6.62 1.77
C LYS A 52 18.80 6.97 2.82
N TRP A 53 18.41 8.24 2.87
CA TRP A 53 17.35 8.69 3.78
C TRP A 53 16.03 7.99 3.48
N LEU A 54 15.63 7.93 2.21
CA LEU A 54 14.42 7.21 1.76
C LEU A 54 14.48 5.73 2.12
N ALA A 55 15.60 5.05 1.86
CA ALA A 55 15.77 3.64 2.20
C ALA A 55 15.63 3.39 3.71
N THR A 56 16.18 4.27 4.54
CA THR A 56 16.03 4.17 6.00
C THR A 56 14.59 4.43 6.41
N ARG A 57 13.96 5.49 5.88
CA ARG A 57 12.62 5.91 6.30
C ARG A 57 11.52 4.92 5.86
N LEU A 58 11.72 4.25 4.74
CA LEU A 58 10.79 3.27 4.18
C LEU A 58 11.04 1.83 4.66
N ALA A 59 12.13 1.59 5.40
CA ALA A 59 12.50 0.24 5.86
C ALA A 59 11.35 -0.50 6.55
N ASP A 60 10.61 0.22 7.41
CA ASP A 60 9.50 -0.29 8.20
C ASP A 60 8.14 0.30 7.77
N ALA A 61 8.09 1.06 6.67
CA ALA A 61 6.86 1.72 6.24
C ALA A 61 5.83 0.76 5.65
N PHE A 62 6.26 -0.42 5.19
CA PHE A 62 5.41 -1.42 4.54
C PHE A 62 5.38 -2.72 5.35
N PRO A 63 4.69 -2.73 6.49
CA PRO A 63 4.67 -3.87 7.40
C PRO A 63 3.97 -5.08 6.77
N CYS A 64 4.55 -6.26 7.00
CA CYS A 64 4.01 -7.56 6.61
C CYS A 64 3.82 -8.43 7.85
N MET A 65 2.75 -9.22 7.91
CA MET A 65 2.50 -10.15 9.03
C MET A 65 3.54 -11.29 9.08
N ASP A 66 3.94 -11.81 7.92
CA ASP A 66 4.91 -12.91 7.82
C ASP A 66 5.83 -12.70 6.61
N ALA A 67 5.34 -13.00 5.41
CA ALA A 67 6.06 -12.79 4.14
C ALA A 67 5.60 -11.52 3.41
N LYS A 68 6.47 -10.98 2.55
CA LYS A 68 6.10 -9.92 1.59
C LYS A 68 5.11 -10.46 0.54
N PRO A 69 4.20 -9.61 0.02
CA PRO A 69 3.34 -10.01 -1.09
C PRO A 69 4.17 -10.34 -2.33
N LYS A 70 3.76 -11.40 -3.02
CA LYS A 70 4.21 -11.79 -4.35
C LYS A 70 3.13 -11.38 -5.34
N TRP A 71 3.33 -10.22 -5.96
CA TRP A 71 2.40 -9.66 -6.93
C TRP A 71 2.40 -10.47 -8.23
N VAL A 72 1.26 -10.54 -8.90
CA VAL A 72 1.14 -11.11 -10.24
C VAL A 72 1.58 -10.06 -11.27
N GLY A 73 1.12 -8.83 -11.10
CA GLY A 73 1.53 -7.67 -11.90
C GLY A 73 2.27 -6.63 -11.05
N GLU A 74 2.00 -5.36 -11.32
CA GLU A 74 2.58 -4.24 -10.58
C GLU A 74 2.13 -4.27 -9.10
N PRO A 75 2.99 -3.85 -8.15
CA PRO A 75 2.59 -3.76 -6.75
C PRO A 75 1.38 -2.84 -6.55
N ALA A 76 0.37 -3.31 -5.81
CA ALA A 76 -0.86 -2.56 -5.53
C ALA A 76 -1.09 -2.46 -4.01
N TRP A 77 -0.10 -1.92 -3.29
CA TRP A 77 -0.14 -1.81 -1.84
C TRP A 77 -1.25 -0.87 -1.39
N LEU A 78 -2.09 -1.31 -0.45
CA LEU A 78 -3.24 -0.52 -0.01
C LEU A 78 -2.85 0.52 1.05
N TYR A 79 -3.51 1.67 0.98
CA TYR A 79 -3.36 2.76 1.93
C TYR A 79 -4.66 3.02 2.69
N HIS A 80 -4.53 3.47 3.94
CA HIS A 80 -5.67 3.89 4.77
C HIS A 80 -5.28 5.12 5.59
N GLN A 81 -6.10 6.18 5.56
CA GLN A 81 -5.84 7.45 6.25
C GLN A 81 -4.43 8.02 5.96
N GLY A 82 -3.97 7.87 4.71
CA GLY A 82 -2.66 8.36 4.25
C GLY A 82 -1.46 7.58 4.78
N GLN A 83 -1.67 6.36 5.29
CA GLN A 83 -0.62 5.45 5.74
C GLN A 83 -0.71 4.11 4.99
N PRO A 84 0.43 3.46 4.69
CA PRO A 84 0.42 2.11 4.15
C PRO A 84 -0.26 1.15 5.12
N MET A 85 -1.12 0.28 4.62
CA MET A 85 -1.74 -0.77 5.41
C MET A 85 -0.75 -1.92 5.68
N VAL A 86 -1.04 -2.74 6.68
CA VAL A 86 -0.28 -3.97 6.98
C VAL A 86 -0.71 -5.06 6.01
N PHE A 87 0.23 -5.66 5.28
CA PHE A 87 -0.04 -6.86 4.49
C PHE A 87 -0.21 -8.07 5.41
N LEU A 88 -1.34 -8.75 5.32
CA LEU A 88 -1.69 -9.88 6.18
C LEU A 88 -1.48 -11.21 5.49
N HIS A 89 -2.06 -11.38 4.30
CA HIS A 89 -2.05 -12.66 3.60
C HIS A 89 -2.34 -12.50 2.11
N GLN A 90 -1.92 -13.48 1.32
CA GLN A 90 -2.38 -13.62 -0.06
C GLN A 90 -2.81 -15.05 -0.35
N PHE A 91 -3.78 -15.22 -1.23
CA PHE A 91 -4.17 -16.54 -1.73
C PHE A 91 -4.69 -16.44 -3.16
N GLN A 92 -4.56 -17.53 -3.90
CA GLN A 92 -5.04 -17.63 -5.28
C GLN A 92 -6.34 -18.44 -5.31
N VAL A 93 -7.36 -17.93 -5.99
CA VAL A 93 -8.57 -18.68 -6.27
C VAL A 93 -8.27 -19.69 -7.36
N SER A 94 -8.36 -20.97 -7.03
CA SER A 94 -8.00 -22.04 -7.96
C SER A 94 -8.89 -22.01 -9.22
N PRO A 95 -8.33 -22.03 -10.44
CA PRO A 95 -9.09 -22.20 -11.68
C PRO A 95 -9.91 -23.49 -11.72
N ALA A 96 -9.49 -24.51 -10.96
CA ALA A 96 -10.16 -25.81 -10.89
C ALA A 96 -11.38 -25.81 -9.94
N ALA A 97 -11.62 -24.71 -9.20
CA ALA A 97 -12.76 -24.58 -8.29
C ALA A 97 -14.06 -24.28 -9.06
N HIS A 98 -14.43 -25.17 -9.98
CA HIS A 98 -15.59 -24.98 -10.87
C HIS A 98 -16.91 -24.79 -10.11
N HIS A 99 -17.01 -25.30 -8.87
CA HIS A 99 -18.18 -25.11 -7.99
C HIS A 99 -18.39 -23.64 -7.56
N LEU A 100 -17.42 -22.76 -7.76
CA LEU A 100 -17.50 -21.32 -7.48
C LEU A 100 -17.85 -20.48 -8.72
N ILE A 101 -17.98 -21.10 -9.90
CA ILE A 101 -18.39 -20.39 -11.13
C ILE A 101 -19.74 -19.71 -10.90
N GLY A 102 -19.83 -18.42 -11.24
CA GLY A 102 -21.03 -17.60 -11.03
C GLY A 102 -21.14 -16.98 -9.63
N HIS A 103 -20.29 -17.39 -8.68
CA HIS A 103 -20.18 -16.79 -7.35
C HIS A 103 -18.93 -15.90 -7.21
N MET A 104 -17.85 -16.24 -7.92
CA MET A 104 -16.55 -15.57 -7.84
C MET A 104 -15.75 -15.78 -9.12
N SER A 105 -14.88 -14.82 -9.44
CA SER A 105 -13.87 -14.94 -10.50
C SER A 105 -12.79 -15.96 -10.13
N LEU A 106 -12.47 -16.86 -11.05
CA LEU A 106 -11.46 -17.89 -10.83
C LEU A 106 -10.10 -17.46 -11.38
N GLY A 107 -9.02 -17.92 -10.75
CA GLY A 107 -7.63 -17.64 -11.17
C GLY A 107 -7.04 -16.35 -10.59
N GLU A 108 -7.87 -15.49 -10.00
CA GLU A 108 -7.45 -14.24 -9.36
C GLU A 108 -6.60 -14.50 -8.10
N THR A 109 -5.71 -13.56 -7.82
CA THR A 109 -4.94 -13.51 -6.56
C THR A 109 -5.46 -12.38 -5.70
N LEU A 110 -5.85 -12.71 -4.47
CA LEU A 110 -6.37 -11.75 -3.49
C LEU A 110 -5.26 -11.45 -2.48
N TYR A 111 -5.11 -10.16 -2.16
CA TYR A 111 -4.16 -9.64 -1.19
C TYR A 111 -4.92 -8.94 -0.07
N MET A 112 -4.79 -9.44 1.15
CA MET A 112 -5.49 -8.93 2.31
C MET A 112 -4.61 -7.96 3.09
N PHE A 113 -5.18 -6.80 3.41
CA PHE A 113 -4.53 -5.76 4.19
C PHE A 113 -5.36 -5.38 5.41
N GLY A 114 -4.70 -5.05 6.50
CA GLY A 114 -5.31 -4.53 7.73
C GLY A 114 -4.75 -3.16 8.10
N ALA A 115 -5.58 -2.28 8.65
CA ALA A 115 -5.11 -1.02 9.22
C ALA A 115 -5.99 -0.60 10.39
N ARG A 116 -5.43 0.28 11.22
CA ARG A 116 -6.18 0.98 12.25
C ARG A 116 -6.91 2.17 11.63
N HIS A 117 -8.23 2.20 11.76
CA HIS A 117 -9.07 3.32 11.42
C HIS A 117 -9.32 4.19 12.66
N ARG A 118 -8.88 5.45 12.61
CA ARG A 118 -9.20 6.43 13.66
C ARG A 118 -10.58 7.03 13.40
N LEU A 119 -11.45 7.00 14.41
CA LEU A 119 -12.85 7.44 14.31
C LEU A 119 -13.04 8.97 14.31
N GLY A 120 -11.95 9.74 14.39
CA GLY A 120 -11.94 11.20 14.37
C GLY A 120 -11.62 11.83 15.73
N PRO A 121 -11.56 13.17 15.83
CA PRO A 121 -11.30 13.88 17.09
C PRO A 121 -12.54 13.79 18.00
N GLY A 122 -12.56 12.79 18.88
CA GLY A 122 -13.55 12.63 19.95
C GLY A 122 -12.86 12.55 21.33
N PRO A 123 -13.61 12.66 22.43
CA PRO A 123 -13.06 12.55 23.78
C PRO A 123 -12.47 11.16 24.08
N ASP A 124 -12.96 10.13 23.39
CA ASP A 124 -12.34 8.81 23.35
C ASP A 124 -11.46 8.73 22.10
N ASP A 125 -10.17 8.42 22.29
CA ASP A 125 -9.19 8.14 21.22
C ASP A 125 -9.50 6.79 20.58
N GLY A 126 -10.72 6.69 20.06
CA GLY A 126 -11.35 5.48 19.56
C GLY A 126 -10.76 5.09 18.22
N TRP A 127 -10.42 3.81 18.13
CA TRP A 127 -9.98 3.21 16.88
C TRP A 127 -10.69 1.88 16.66
N THR A 128 -10.82 1.51 15.40
CA THR A 128 -11.28 0.18 14.98
C THR A 128 -10.30 -0.39 13.96
N ASP A 129 -10.29 -1.70 13.79
CA ASP A 129 -9.53 -2.34 12.73
C ASP A 129 -10.38 -2.39 11.46
N ILE A 130 -9.77 -2.02 10.33
CA ILE A 130 -10.36 -2.15 9.00
C ILE A 130 -9.52 -3.09 8.15
N TYR A 131 -10.21 -3.92 7.39
CA TYR A 131 -9.60 -4.82 6.42
C TYR A 131 -9.99 -4.40 5.01
N ARG A 132 -9.06 -4.51 4.06
CA ARG A 132 -9.29 -4.24 2.65
C ARG A 132 -8.60 -5.30 1.82
N ILE A 133 -9.17 -5.58 0.65
CA ILE A 133 -8.63 -6.59 -0.27
C ILE A 133 -8.30 -5.90 -1.59
N SER A 134 -7.07 -6.12 -2.07
CA SER A 134 -6.67 -5.82 -3.44
C SER A 134 -6.74 -7.11 -4.25
N VAL A 135 -7.23 -7.05 -5.48
CA VAL A 135 -7.42 -8.23 -6.33
C VAL A 135 -6.66 -8.03 -7.63
N GLN A 136 -5.84 -9.02 -8.01
CA GLN A 136 -5.20 -9.05 -9.33
C GLN A 136 -5.68 -10.23 -10.16
N THR A 137 -5.89 -9.99 -11.45
CA THR A 137 -6.16 -11.03 -12.44
C THR A 137 -4.93 -11.92 -12.62
N CYS A 138 -5.09 -13.03 -13.34
CA CYS A 138 -3.97 -13.88 -13.74
C CYS A 138 -2.98 -13.17 -14.69
N GLU A 139 -3.40 -12.09 -15.35
CA GLU A 139 -2.55 -11.26 -16.21
C GLU A 139 -1.83 -10.16 -15.42
N GLY A 140 -2.18 -9.96 -14.14
CA GLY A 140 -1.55 -8.99 -13.25
C GLY A 140 -2.27 -7.65 -13.14
N ASP A 141 -3.40 -7.49 -13.83
CA ASP A 141 -4.21 -6.27 -13.74
C ASP A 141 -4.90 -6.17 -12.38
N THR A 142 -4.84 -5.00 -11.75
CA THR A 142 -5.56 -4.74 -10.50
C THR A 142 -7.01 -4.40 -10.81
N VAL A 143 -7.94 -5.27 -10.41
CA VAL A 143 -9.36 -5.23 -10.82
C VAL A 143 -10.28 -4.55 -9.81
N GLY A 144 -9.79 -4.26 -8.60
CA GLY A 144 -10.53 -3.44 -7.65
C GLY A 144 -10.08 -3.57 -6.20
N GLU A 145 -10.63 -2.69 -5.36
CA GLU A 145 -10.49 -2.72 -3.91
C GLU A 145 -11.84 -3.10 -3.30
N ILE A 146 -11.90 -4.22 -2.58
CA ILE A 146 -13.13 -4.63 -1.89
C ILE A 146 -13.02 -4.19 -0.43
N PRO A 147 -13.97 -3.38 0.09
CA PRO A 147 -14.04 -3.10 1.52
C PRO A 147 -14.26 -4.43 2.25
N GLY A 148 -13.41 -4.74 3.23
CA GLY A 148 -13.61 -5.88 4.10
C GLY A 148 -14.87 -5.71 4.96
N PRO A 149 -15.32 -6.78 5.64
CA PRO A 149 -16.43 -6.69 6.58
C PRO A 149 -16.13 -5.60 7.61
N GLN A 150 -17.06 -4.65 7.77
CA GLN A 150 -17.01 -3.68 8.85
C GLN A 150 -17.44 -4.44 10.12
N GLY A 151 -16.50 -4.60 11.05
CA GLY A 151 -16.73 -5.25 12.34
C GLY A 151 -17.67 -4.47 13.24
#